data_AF-A0A415MES4-F1
#
_entry.id   AF-A0A415MES4-F1
#
_cell.length_a   1.000
_cell.length_b   1.000
_cell.length_c   1.000
_cell.angle_alpha   90.00
_cell.angle_beta   90.00
_cell.angle_gamma   90.00
#
_symmetry.space_group_name_H-M   'P 1'
#
loop_
_entity.id
_entity.type
_entity.pdbx_description
1 polymer ?
#
loop_
_entity_poly.entity_id
_entity_poly.type
_entity_poly.pdbx_seq_one_letter_code
_entity_poly.pdbx_strand_id
1 'polypeptide(L)'
;MKEWYYIASDKPEKKNYFDSYDDTQFAILCIFRFKAPINEVPDYEIYHNGKLFETVPGDMLFNMYIENGGHVFEDCLNKETDKKENEDVEDLSKTIEDTTNSLKKLLDSIEKLNNML
;
A
#
# COMPACT_ATOMS: atom_id res chain seq x y z
N MET A 1 -8.61 25.02 -24.64
CA MET A 1 -8.98 23.81 -23.89
C MET A 1 -9.29 24.23 -22.47
N LYS A 2 -10.07 23.44 -21.72
CA LYS A 2 -10.23 23.67 -20.28
C LYS A 2 -8.98 23.12 -19.58
N GLU A 3 -8.28 23.96 -18.83
CA GLU A 3 -7.03 23.59 -18.18
C GLU A 3 -7.30 23.17 -16.74
N TRP A 4 -6.93 21.94 -16.40
CA TRP A 4 -6.89 21.45 -15.02
C TRP A 4 -5.44 21.34 -14.57
N TYR A 5 -5.16 21.77 -13.35
CA TYR A 5 -3.85 21.56 -12.74
C TYR A 5 -3.94 21.59 -11.23
N TYR A 6 -2.95 21.00 -10.55
CA TYR A 6 -2.73 21.21 -9.13
C TYR A 6 -1.40 21.91 -8.85
N ILE A 7 -1.34 22.62 -7.72
CA ILE A 7 -0.13 23.15 -7.09
C ILE A 7 -0.02 22.51 -5.71
N ALA A 8 1.16 22.00 -5.36
CA ALA A 8 1.43 21.46 -4.02
C ALA A 8 2.06 22.55 -3.15
N SER A 9 1.67 22.64 -1.87
CA SER A 9 2.12 23.71 -0.98
C SER A 9 3.63 23.70 -0.70
N ASP A 10 4.30 22.55 -0.86
CA ASP A 10 5.75 22.42 -0.76
C ASP A 10 6.50 22.87 -2.04
N LYS A 11 5.79 23.09 -3.15
CA LYS A 11 6.32 23.53 -4.45
C LYS A 11 5.37 24.52 -5.13
N PRO A 12 5.15 25.72 -4.55
CA PRO A 12 4.10 26.64 -4.98
C PRO A 12 4.29 27.19 -6.41
N GLU A 13 5.53 27.23 -6.90
CA GLU A 13 5.87 27.64 -8.27
C GLU A 13 5.58 26.57 -9.33
N LYS A 14 5.29 25.32 -8.95
CA LYS A 14 5.12 24.21 -9.90
C LYS A 14 3.64 23.90 -10.14
N LYS A 15 3.18 24.17 -11.37
CA LYS A 15 1.87 23.72 -11.89
C LYS A 15 2.00 22.36 -12.58
N ASN A 16 1.13 21.41 -12.22
CA ASN A 16 1.09 20.07 -12.83
C ASN A 16 -0.24 19.93 -13.58
N TYR A 17 -0.20 19.95 -14.91
CA TYR A 17 -1.39 20.03 -15.78
C TYR A 17 -1.92 18.67 -16.19
N PHE A 18 -3.25 18.57 -16.34
CA PHE A 18 -3.98 17.37 -16.73
C PHE A 18 -5.20 17.71 -17.61
N ASP A 19 -5.72 16.69 -18.30
CA ASP A 19 -6.85 16.85 -19.21
C ASP A 19 -8.20 16.97 -18.49
N SER A 20 -8.30 16.42 -17.27
CA SER A 20 -9.53 16.40 -16.48
C SER A 20 -9.30 16.58 -14.97
N TYR A 21 -10.39 16.83 -14.24
CA TYR A 21 -10.39 16.84 -12.79
C TYR A 21 -10.04 15.46 -12.22
N ASP A 22 -10.60 14.40 -12.80
CA ASP A 22 -10.37 13.02 -12.35
C ASP A 22 -8.88 12.64 -12.50
N ASP A 23 -8.24 13.02 -13.61
CA ASP A 23 -6.79 12.83 -13.80
C ASP A 23 -5.96 13.63 -12.78
N THR A 24 -6.41 14.85 -12.46
CA THR A 24 -5.75 15.71 -11.47
C THR A 24 -5.81 15.09 -10.07
N GLN A 25 -7.00 14.63 -9.67
CA GLN A 25 -7.23 13.92 -8.41
C GLN A 25 -6.41 12.62 -8.36
N PHE A 26 -6.45 11.81 -9.42
CA PHE A 26 -5.67 10.58 -9.51
C PHE A 26 -4.16 10.84 -9.38
N ALA A 27 -3.65 11.91 -9.98
CA ALA A 27 -2.24 12.29 -9.86
C ALA A 27 -1.86 12.69 -8.43
N ILE A 28 -2.69 13.48 -7.76
CA ILE A 28 -2.51 13.82 -6.33
C ILE A 28 -2.46 12.53 -5.50
N LEU A 29 -3.41 11.61 -5.75
CA LEU A 29 -3.49 10.31 -5.07
C LEU A 29 -2.22 9.46 -5.28
N CYS A 30 -1.65 9.46 -6.48
CA CYS A 30 -0.40 8.75 -6.73
C CYS A 30 0.79 9.36 -5.98
N ILE A 31 0.85 10.70 -5.86
CA ILE A 31 2.02 11.39 -5.32
C ILE A 31 2.03 11.42 -3.80
N PHE A 32 0.90 11.74 -3.15
CA PHE A 32 0.86 11.84 -1.69
C PHE A 32 1.26 10.51 -1.04
N ARG A 33 0.98 9.39 -1.72
CA ARG A 33 1.32 8.04 -1.31
C ARG A 33 2.82 7.78 -1.15
N PHE A 34 3.68 8.47 -1.91
CA PHE A 34 5.13 8.40 -1.71
C PHE A 34 5.61 9.31 -0.58
N LYS A 35 4.83 10.34 -0.24
CA LYS A 35 5.17 11.33 0.78
C LYS A 35 4.63 10.98 2.17
N ALA A 36 3.54 10.21 2.23
CA ALA A 36 2.91 9.78 3.47
C ALA A 36 3.83 8.94 4.37
N PRO A 37 4.60 7.95 3.86
CA PRO A 37 5.54 7.18 4.68
C PRO A 37 6.62 8.01 5.38
N ILE A 38 6.98 9.18 4.82
CA ILE A 38 7.98 10.11 5.36
C ILE A 38 7.36 11.31 6.08
N ASN A 39 6.02 11.31 6.27
CA ASN A 39 5.27 12.38 6.94
C ASN A 39 5.45 13.78 6.29
N GLU A 40 5.53 13.83 4.96
CA GLU A 40 5.73 15.07 4.19
C GLU A 40 4.56 15.36 3.24
N VAL A 41 3.34 14.95 3.58
CA VAL A 41 2.18 15.18 2.69
C VAL A 41 1.81 16.67 2.68
N PRO A 42 1.95 17.38 1.54
CA PRO A 42 1.60 18.79 1.44
C PRO A 42 0.09 18.94 1.19
N ASP A 43 -0.39 20.17 1.28
CA ASP A 43 -1.70 20.53 0.77
C ASP A 43 -1.64 20.64 -0.75
N TYR A 44 -2.74 20.29 -1.41
CA TYR A 44 -2.86 20.39 -2.86
C TYR A 44 -4.01 21.33 -3.22
N GLU A 45 -3.70 22.37 -3.99
CA GLU A 45 -4.69 23.28 -4.54
C GLU A 45 -4.97 22.91 -6.00
N ILE A 46 -6.23 22.59 -6.30
CA ILE A 46 -6.68 22.23 -7.65
C ILE A 46 -7.32 23.44 -8.29
N TYR A 47 -6.91 23.72 -9.53
CA TYR A 47 -7.39 24.84 -10.31
C TYR A 47 -8.03 24.38 -11.61
N HIS A 48 -9.06 25.11 -12.04
CA HIS A 48 -9.68 24.96 -13.35
C HIS A 48 -9.74 26.32 -14.04
N ASN A 49 -9.06 26.44 -15.18
CA ASN A 49 -8.92 27.69 -15.94
C ASN A 49 -8.47 28.88 -15.07
N GLY A 50 -7.48 28.66 -14.21
CA GLY A 50 -6.89 29.69 -13.35
C GLY A 50 -7.72 30.06 -12.11
N LYS A 51 -8.86 29.40 -11.86
CA LYS A 51 -9.65 29.57 -10.64
C LYS A 51 -9.45 28.40 -9.70
N LEU A 52 -9.25 28.68 -8.42
CA LEU A 52 -9.22 27.65 -7.38
C LEU A 52 -10.56 26.94 -7.38
N PHE A 53 -10.51 25.63 -7.54
CA PHE A 53 -11.65 24.73 -7.57
C PHE A 53 -11.80 24.02 -6.23
N GLU A 54 -10.70 23.52 -5.68
CA GLU A 54 -10.67 22.73 -4.45
C GLU A 54 -9.31 22.82 -3.78
N THR A 55 -9.30 22.67 -2.46
CA THR A 55 -8.09 22.43 -1.68
C THR A 55 -8.22 21.06 -1.03
N VAL A 56 -7.24 20.19 -1.25
CA VAL A 56 -7.13 18.86 -0.64
C VAL A 56 -6.07 18.95 0.46
N PRO A 57 -6.46 18.92 1.74
CA PRO A 57 -5.52 19.02 2.84
C PRO A 57 -4.58 17.80 2.94
N GLY A 58 -3.31 18.05 3.22
CA GLY A 58 -2.32 16.99 3.34
C GLY A 58 -2.54 16.09 4.55
N ASP A 59 -3.08 16.63 5.64
CA ASP A 59 -3.48 15.88 6.84
C ASP A 59 -4.66 14.95 6.56
N MET A 60 -5.64 15.38 5.76
CA MET A 60 -6.73 14.53 5.29
C MET A 60 -6.20 13.36 4.46
N LEU A 61 -5.27 13.63 3.54
CA LEU A 61 -4.62 12.59 2.74
C LEU A 61 -3.77 11.64 3.59
N PHE A 62 -3.04 12.17 4.56
CA PHE A 62 -2.26 11.36 5.50
C PHE A 62 -3.16 10.48 6.36
N ASN A 63 -4.26 11.02 6.89
CA ASN A 63 -5.24 10.24 7.65
C ASN A 63 -5.86 9.15 6.77
N MET A 64 -6.20 9.46 5.52
CA MET A 64 -6.68 8.46 4.55
C MET A 64 -5.63 7.36 4.30
N TYR A 65 -4.34 7.70 4.25
CA TYR A 65 -3.27 6.71 4.17
C TYR A 65 -3.22 5.81 5.42
N ILE A 66 -3.30 6.38 6.62
CA ILE A 66 -3.28 5.64 7.90
C ILE A 66 -4.52 4.75 8.05
N GLU A 67 -5.72 5.26 7.76
CA GLU A 67 -6.99 4.54 7.84
C GLU A 67 -7.04 3.35 6.88
N ASN A 68 -6.43 3.50 5.70
CA ASN A 68 -6.23 2.41 4.76
C ASN A 68 -4.92 1.65 5.05
N GLY A 69 -4.51 1.54 6.31
CA GLY A 69 -3.44 0.66 6.78
C GLY A 69 -2.03 1.01 6.31
N GLY A 70 -1.78 2.18 5.71
CA GLY A 70 -0.49 2.60 5.12
C GLY A 70 0.01 1.73 3.94
N HIS A 71 -0.45 0.50 3.84
CA HIS A 71 -0.03 -0.51 2.89
C HIS A 71 -1.06 -0.76 1.77
N VAL A 72 -2.34 -0.37 1.94
CA VAL A 72 -3.44 -0.88 1.09
C VAL A 72 -3.35 -0.46 -0.38
N PHE A 73 -2.63 0.61 -0.73
CA PHE A 73 -2.46 0.95 -2.14
C PHE A 73 -1.25 0.26 -2.78
N GLU A 74 -0.28 -0.31 -2.02
CA GLU A 74 0.96 -0.88 -2.61
C GLU A 74 0.56 -2.18 -3.29
N ASP A 75 -0.41 -2.87 -2.69
CA ASP A 75 -1.13 -4.02 -3.24
C ASP A 75 -1.88 -3.71 -4.55
N CYS A 76 -2.25 -2.46 -4.83
CA CYS A 76 -2.86 -2.10 -6.11
C CYS A 76 -1.83 -1.89 -7.24
N LEU A 77 -0.60 -1.49 -6.91
CA LEU A 77 0.53 -1.46 -7.85
C LEU A 77 1.18 -2.85 -7.99
N ASN A 78 1.08 -3.67 -6.95
CA ASN A 78 1.46 -5.08 -6.95
C ASN A 78 0.37 -5.99 -7.54
N LYS A 79 -0.56 -5.48 -8.38
CA LYS A 79 -1.49 -6.31 -9.16
C LYS A 79 -0.82 -7.03 -10.35
N GLU A 80 0.43 -7.44 -10.18
CA GLU A 80 0.98 -8.66 -10.80
C GLU A 80 1.30 -9.78 -9.79
N THR A 81 0.98 -9.61 -8.51
CA THR A 81 1.16 -10.64 -7.49
C THR A 81 -0.12 -10.78 -6.66
N ASP A 82 -1.04 -11.51 -7.28
CA ASP A 82 -2.03 -12.38 -6.68
C ASP A 82 -1.79 -12.79 -5.20
N LYS A 83 -2.87 -12.65 -4.40
CA LYS A 83 -3.39 -13.59 -3.36
C LYS A 83 -2.99 -13.40 -1.89
N LYS A 84 -4.01 -13.14 -1.07
CA LYS A 84 -4.35 -13.90 0.17
C LYS A 84 -3.25 -14.12 1.24
N GLU A 85 -2.25 -13.27 1.38
CA GLU A 85 -1.10 -13.66 2.23
C GLU A 85 -1.35 -13.76 3.74
N ASN A 86 -2.43 -13.24 4.33
CA ASN A 86 -2.57 -13.29 5.79
C ASN A 86 -3.27 -14.53 6.37
N GLU A 87 -4.22 -15.17 5.67
CA GLU A 87 -4.74 -16.48 6.11
C GLU A 87 -3.79 -17.62 5.72
N ASP A 88 -3.14 -17.51 4.56
CA ASP A 88 -2.26 -18.56 4.03
C ASP A 88 -0.94 -18.67 4.80
N VAL A 89 -0.39 -17.57 5.34
CA VAL A 89 0.86 -17.62 6.12
C VAL A 89 0.64 -18.23 7.51
N GLU A 90 -0.50 -17.97 8.14
CA GLU A 90 -0.85 -18.55 9.43
C GLU A 90 -1.19 -20.05 9.29
N ASP A 91 -1.88 -20.44 8.22
CA ASP A 91 -2.17 -21.84 7.88
C ASP A 91 -0.91 -22.61 7.43
N LEU A 92 -0.01 -21.97 6.68
CA LEU A 92 1.28 -22.55 6.28
C LEU A 92 2.20 -22.74 7.47
N SER A 93 2.26 -21.76 8.38
CA SER A 93 3.07 -21.87 9.61
C SER A 93 2.61 -23.04 10.47
N LYS A 94 1.29 -23.20 10.61
CA LYS A 94 0.68 -24.32 11.34
C LYS A 94 0.92 -25.67 10.65
N THR A 95 0.81 -25.71 9.32
CA THR A 95 1.08 -26.91 8.53
C THR A 95 2.55 -27.34 8.60
N ILE A 96 3.48 -26.37 8.59
CA ILE A 96 4.92 -26.60 8.76
C ILE A 96 5.19 -27.14 10.17
N GLU A 97 4.56 -26.58 11.20
CA GLU A 97 4.69 -27.04 12.58
C GLU A 97 4.18 -28.48 12.75
N ASP A 98 2.99 -28.79 12.22
CA ASP A 98 2.39 -30.12 12.27
C ASP A 98 3.22 -31.17 11.52
N THR A 99 3.78 -30.79 10.36
CA THR A 99 4.67 -31.66 9.58
C THR A 99 5.97 -31.92 10.32
N THR A 100 6.56 -30.88 10.91
CA THR A 100 7.80 -30.99 11.70
C THR A 100 7.60 -31.91 12.91
N ASN A 101 6.48 -31.77 13.61
CA ASN A 101 6.12 -32.62 14.74
C ASN A 101 5.90 -34.08 14.32
N SER A 102 5.31 -34.30 13.15
CA SER A 102 5.09 -35.65 12.60
C SER A 102 6.40 -36.31 12.18
N LEU A 103 7.31 -35.57 11.54
CA LEU A 103 8.64 -36.05 11.19
C LEU A 103 9.46 -36.41 12.43
N LYS A 104 9.38 -35.61 13.49
CA LYS A 104 10.04 -35.90 14.77
C LYS A 104 9.55 -37.20 15.39
N LYS A 105 8.24 -37.43 15.41
CA LYS A 105 7.65 -38.70 15.90
C LYS A 105 8.06 -39.90 15.05
N LEU A 106 8.17 -39.72 13.73
CA LEU A 106 8.65 -40.75 12.81
C LEU A 106 10.12 -41.09 13.09
N LEU A 107 10.97 -40.07 13.26
CA LEU A 107 12.37 -40.26 13.63
C LEU A 107 12.51 -41.01 14.96
N ASP A 108 11.78 -40.58 15.99
CA ASP A 108 11.76 -41.25 17.30
C ASP A 108 11.30 -42.70 17.19
N SER A 109 10.37 -43.00 16.27
CA SER A 109 9.88 -44.36 16.03
C SER A 109 10.91 -45.22 15.30
N ILE A 110 11.63 -44.65 14.33
CA ILE A 110 12.73 -45.32 13.63
C ILE A 110 13.89 -45.60 14.59
N GLU A 111 14.25 -44.64 15.44
CA GLU A 111 15.29 -44.85 16.47
C GLU A 111 14.90 -45.95 17.45
N LYS A 112 13.64 -45.99 17.91
CA LYS A 112 13.14 -47.07 18.75
C LYS A 112 13.22 -48.44 18.05
N LEU A 113 12.84 -48.51 16.77
CA LEU A 113 12.94 -49.75 15.99
C LEU A 113 14.40 -50.18 15.79
N ASN A 114 15.30 -49.22 15.55
CA ASN A 114 16.72 -49.50 15.38
C ASN A 114 17.40 -49.96 16.68
N ASN A 115 16.93 -49.47 17.84
CA ASN A 115 17.38 -49.91 19.16
C ASN A 115 16.77 -51.27 19.58
N MET A 116 15.81 -51.80 18.83
CA MET A 116 15.21 -53.12 19.03
C MET A 116 15.82 -54.20 18.11
N LEU A 117 16.66 -53.81 17.14
CA LEU A 117 17.53 -54.68 16.33
C LEU A 117 18.87 -54.89 17.05
#